data_AF-A0A0R3MRI9-F1
#
_entry.id   AF-A0A0R3MRI9-F1
#
_cell.length_a   1.000
_cell.length_b   1.000
_cell.length_c   1.000
_cell.angle_alpha   90.00
_cell.angle_beta   90.00
_cell.angle_gamma   90.00
#
_symmetry.space_group_name_H-M   'P 1'
#
loop_
_entity.id
_entity.type
_entity.pdbx_description
1 polymer ?
#
loop_
_entity_poly.entity_id
_entity_poly.type
_entity_poly.pdbx_seq_one_letter_code
_entity_poly.pdbx_strand_id
1 'polypeptide(L)'
;MERSVFEVVKAPLGWSVFADNVKIGGVYDSRGAALEAAVLAASDTVTDGGGVQINVPGAEEEKPRWAIAFEIAASILPTRSGRVRSGSR
;
A
#
# COMPACT_ATOMS: atom_id res chain seq x y z
N MET A 1 -18.11 -9.69 -21.89
CA MET A 1 -18.01 -9.96 -20.44
C MET A 1 -17.44 -8.71 -19.81
N GLU A 2 -18.22 -8.04 -18.97
CA GLU A 2 -17.78 -6.86 -18.24
C GLU A 2 -16.79 -7.30 -17.15
N ARG A 3 -15.72 -6.54 -16.93
CA ARG A 3 -14.65 -6.88 -15.97
C ARG A 3 -14.60 -5.80 -14.91
N SER A 4 -14.85 -6.16 -13.66
CA SER A 4 -14.67 -5.25 -12.54
C SER A 4 -13.27 -5.31 -11.98
N VAL A 5 -12.74 -4.13 -11.64
CA VAL A 5 -11.42 -3.95 -11.03
C VAL A 5 -11.59 -3.52 -9.59
N PHE A 6 -11.10 -4.35 -8.67
CA PHE A 6 -11.07 -4.08 -7.24
C PHE A 6 -9.68 -3.62 -6.82
N GLU A 7 -9.57 -2.48 -6.17
CA GLU A 7 -8.32 -1.92 -5.68
C GLU A 7 -8.34 -1.80 -4.15
N VAL A 8 -7.40 -2.46 -3.49
CA VAL A 8 -7.22 -2.40 -2.04
C VAL A 8 -6.08 -1.45 -1.72
N VAL A 9 -6.39 -0.28 -1.17
CA VAL A 9 -5.43 0.82 -1.02
C VAL A 9 -5.21 1.18 0.44
N LYS A 10 -3.96 1.45 0.82
CA LYS A 10 -3.63 2.00 2.13
C LYS A 10 -4.16 3.44 2.26
N ALA A 11 -5.06 3.66 3.22
CA ALA A 11 -5.62 4.96 3.56
C ALA A 11 -4.96 5.52 4.84
N PRO A 12 -5.08 6.84 5.13
CA PRO A 12 -4.50 7.43 6.35
C PRO A 12 -4.91 6.74 7.65
N LEU A 13 -6.17 6.32 7.76
CA LEU A 13 -6.74 5.71 8.97
C LEU A 13 -6.88 4.18 8.90
N GLY A 14 -6.37 3.55 7.85
CA GLY A 14 -6.58 2.11 7.65
C GLY A 14 -6.45 1.70 6.20
N TRP A 15 -7.45 1.00 5.68
CA TRP A 15 -7.50 0.46 4.34
C TRP A 15 -8.83 0.80 3.66
N SER A 16 -8.82 0.99 2.35
CA SER A 16 -10.03 1.26 1.58
C SER A 16 -10.07 0.36 0.35
N VAL A 17 -11.28 0.00 -0.05
CA VAL A 17 -11.53 -0.83 -1.24
C VAL A 17 -12.30 0.01 -2.25
N PHE A 18 -11.87 -0.04 -3.49
CA PHE A 18 -12.56 0.59 -4.62
C PHE A 18 -12.95 -0.50 -5.61
N ALA A 19 -14.16 -0.41 -6.17
CA ALA A 19 -14.60 -1.21 -7.31
C ALA A 19 -14.85 -0.25 -8.47
N ASP A 20 -14.13 -0.43 -9.57
CA ASP A 20 -14.25 0.40 -10.77
C ASP A 20 -14.13 1.91 -10.47
N ASN A 21 -13.17 2.26 -9.60
CA ASN A 21 -12.90 3.60 -9.05
C ASN A 21 -13.97 4.16 -8.09
N VAL A 22 -15.01 3.39 -7.77
CA VAL A 22 -16.02 3.76 -6.77
C VAL A 22 -15.64 3.13 -5.43
N LYS A 23 -15.53 3.94 -4.37
CA LYS A 23 -15.24 3.41 -3.04
C LYS A 23 -16.41 2.53 -2.57
N ILE A 24 -16.10 1.29 -2.19
CA ILE A 24 -17.07 0.36 -1.64
C ILE A 24 -16.82 0.18 -0.13
N GLY A 25 -17.84 0.49 0.66
CA GLY A 25 -17.79 0.39 2.12
C GLY A 25 -16.96 1.48 2.83
N GLY A 26 -16.50 1.14 4.03
CA GLY A 26 -15.84 2.06 4.96
C GLY A 26 -14.31 2.08 4.86
N VAL A 27 -13.67 2.52 5.95
CA VAL A 27 -12.23 2.33 6.16
C VAL A 27 -12.07 1.12 7.07
N TYR A 28 -11.30 0.13 6.61
CA TYR A 28 -11.01 -1.09 7.36
C TYR A 28 -9.74 -0.90 8.21
N ASP A 29 -9.73 -1.48 9.40
CA ASP A 29 -8.60 -1.36 10.35
C ASP A 29 -7.35 -2.13 9.92
N SER A 30 -7.53 -3.18 9.11
CA SER A 30 -6.48 -4.09 8.68
C SER A 30 -6.55 -4.39 7.17
N ARG A 31 -5.39 -4.80 6.62
CA ARG A 31 -5.30 -5.24 5.22
C ARG A 31 -6.15 -6.48 4.96
N GLY A 32 -6.17 -7.41 5.93
CA GLY A 32 -6.97 -8.63 5.87
C GLY A 32 -8.46 -8.33 5.75
N ALA A 33 -8.99 -7.46 6.61
CA ALA A 33 -10.40 -7.06 6.55
C ALA A 33 -10.78 -6.40 5.21
N ALA A 34 -9.89 -5.57 4.66
CA ALA A 34 -10.11 -4.98 3.34
C ALA A 34 -10.08 -6.03 2.21
N LEU A 35 -9.21 -7.03 2.31
CA LEU A 35 -9.16 -8.14 1.34
C LEU A 35 -10.41 -9.01 1.41
N GLU A 36 -10.89 -9.33 2.61
CA GLU A 36 -12.13 -10.09 2.78
C GLU A 36 -13.33 -9.35 2.17
N ALA A 37 -13.44 -8.04 2.39
CA ALA A 37 -14.48 -7.22 1.78
C ALA A 37 -14.37 -7.17 0.24
N ALA A 38 -13.16 -7.03 -0.30
CA ALA A 38 -12.92 -7.04 -1.75
C ALA A 38 -13.29 -8.40 -2.38
N VAL A 39 -12.93 -9.50 -1.72
CA VAL A 39 -13.22 -10.86 -2.20
C VAL A 39 -14.73 -11.14 -2.15
N LEU A 40 -15.43 -10.67 -1.10
CA LEU A 40 -16.89 -10.78 -1.03
C LEU A 40 -17.56 -10.08 -2.22
N ALA A 41 -17.21 -8.82 -2.48
CA ALA A 41 -17.77 -8.06 -3.59
C ALA A 41 -17.40 -8.67 -4.96
N ALA A 42 -16.17 -9.19 -5.10
CA ALA A 42 -15.75 -9.90 -6.30
C ALA A 42 -16.52 -11.21 -6.53
N SER A 43 -16.90 -11.93 -5.47
CA SER A 43 -17.69 -13.15 -5.55
C SER A 43 -19.07 -12.87 -6.16
N ASP A 44 -19.68 -11.74 -5.81
CA ASP A 44 -20.96 -11.31 -6.39
C ASP A 44 -20.79 -11.04 -7.90
N THR A 45 -19.74 -10.32 -8.29
CA THR A 45 -19.42 -10.07 -9.71
C THR A 45 -19.24 -11.36 -10.51
N VAL A 46 -18.55 -12.37 -9.96
CA VAL A 46 -18.39 -13.67 -10.62
C VAL A 46 -19.72 -14.39 -10.76
N THR A 47 -20.57 -14.33 -9.73
CA THR A 47 -21.92 -14.94 -9.73
C THR A 47 -22.80 -14.35 -10.84
N ASP A 48 -22.67 -13.05 -11.09
CA ASP A 48 -23.36 -12.33 -12.17
C ASP A 48 -22.76 -12.60 -13.57
N GLY A 49 -21.73 -13.46 -13.66
CA GLY A 49 -21.06 -13.80 -14.92
C GLY A 49 -20.05 -12.74 -15.38
N GLY A 50 -19.60 -11.87 -14.47
CA GLY A 50 -18.54 -10.89 -14.71
C GLY A 50 -17.14 -11.45 -14.53
N GLY A 51 -16.16 -10.77 -15.13
CA GLY A 51 -14.74 -11.00 -14.87
C GLY A 51 -14.24 -10.15 -13.70
N VAL A 52 -13.20 -10.61 -13.00
CA VAL A 52 -12.64 -9.90 -11.84
C VAL A 52 -11.14 -9.66 -12.01
N GLN A 53 -10.67 -8.51 -11.51
CA GLN A 53 -9.27 -8.24 -11.20
C GLN A 53 -9.17 -7.67 -9.79
N ILE A 54 -8.27 -8.18 -8.96
CA ILE A 54 -8.01 -7.63 -7.63
C ILE A 54 -6.56 -7.14 -7.60
N ASN A 55 -6.39 -5.83 -7.41
CA ASN A 55 -5.10 -5.16 -7.29
C ASN A 55 -4.83 -4.88 -5.81
N VAL A 56 -3.74 -5.44 -5.30
CA VAL A 56 -3.33 -5.27 -3.90
C VAL A 56 -1.85 -4.90 -3.90
N PRO A 57 -1.51 -3.63 -3.58
CA PRO A 57 -0.12 -3.19 -3.56
C PRO A 57 0.72 -4.03 -2.59
N GLY A 58 1.98 -4.27 -2.96
CA GLY A 58 2.97 -4.85 -2.05
C GLY A 58 3.46 -3.84 -1.01
N ALA A 59 4.17 -4.30 0.02
CA ALA A 59 4.69 -3.43 1.09
C ALA A 59 5.56 -2.26 0.59
N GLU A 60 6.28 -2.42 -0.51
CA GLU A 60 7.07 -1.36 -1.14
C GLU A 60 6.21 -0.37 -1.94
N GLU A 61 5.07 -0.81 -2.48
CA GLU A 61 4.12 0.04 -3.22
C GLU A 61 3.18 0.80 -2.27
N GLU A 62 3.02 0.33 -1.03
CA GLU A 62 2.32 1.02 0.05
C GLU A 62 3.11 2.17 0.65
N LYS A 63 4.45 2.17 0.50
CA LYS A 63 5.29 3.28 0.97
C LYS A 63 4.94 4.53 0.16
N PRO A 64 4.63 5.66 0.82
CA PRO A 64 4.54 6.94 0.12
C PRO A 64 5.84 7.17 -0.64
N ARG A 65 5.77 7.66 -1.88
CA ARG A 65 6.98 7.89 -2.71
C ARG A 65 8.04 8.75 -2.01
N TRP A 66 7.63 9.65 -1.10
CA TRP A 66 8.55 10.45 -0.28
C TRP A 66 9.32 9.61 0.74
N ALA A 67 8.75 8.54 1.27
CA ALA A 67 9.39 7.66 2.25
C ALA A 67 10.54 6.88 1.60
N ILE A 68 10.33 6.39 0.37
CA ILE A 68 11.37 5.74 -0.44
C ILE A 68 12.51 6.73 -0.72
N ALA A 69 12.18 7.96 -1.14
CA ALA A 69 13.17 8.99 -1.40
C ALA A 69 13.98 9.37 -0.14
N PHE A 70 13.32 9.41 1.02
CA PHE A 70 13.98 9.66 2.30
C PHE A 70 14.91 8.52 2.72
N GLU A 71 14.48 7.25 2.58
CA GLU A 71 15.33 6.08 2.86
C GLU A 71 16.61 6.09 2.00
N ILE A 72 16.47 6.40 0.69
CA ILE A 72 17.61 6.55 -0.22
C ILE A 72 18.53 7.69 0.26
N ALA A 73 17.98 8.87 0.54
CA ALA A 73 18.78 10.01 1.00
C ALA A 73 19.51 9.72 2.33
N ALA A 74 18.85 9.05 3.27
CA ALA A 74 19.42 8.67 4.55
C ALA A 74 20.55 7.63 4.41
N SER A 75 20.46 6.71 3.44
CA SER A 75 21.51 5.72 3.17
C SER A 75 22.80 6.30 2.60
N ILE A 76 22.72 7.48 1.97
CA ILE A 76 23.86 8.18 1.33
C ILE A 76 24.59 9.10 2.30
N LEU A 77 23.96 9.45 3.44
CA LEU A 77 24.59 10.32 4.43
C LEU A 77 25.74 9.57 5.13
N PRO A 78 26.96 10.16 5.17
CA PRO A 78 28.07 9.55 5.89
C PRO A 78 27.71 9.45 7.37
N THR A 79 27.75 8.24 7.91
CA THR A 79 27.67 8.05 9.36
C THR A 79 28.86 8.80 9.96
N ARG A 80 28.61 9.70 10.92
CA ARG A 80 29.66 10.43 11.64
C ARG A 80 30.55 9.43 12.39
N SER A 81 31.50 8.82 11.70
CA SER A 81 32.56 8.04 12.31
C SER A 81 33.75 8.98 12.56
N GLY A 82 33.97 9.26 13.84
CA GLY A 82 35.29 9.54 14.40
C GLY A 82 36.02 10.80 13.93
N ARG A 83 35.63 11.99 14.44
CA ARG A 83 36.58 13.10 14.56
C ARG A 83 37.54 12.78 15.72
N VAL A 84 38.54 11.92 15.47
CA VAL A 84 39.65 11.70 16.41
C VAL A 84 40.42 13.01 16.53
N ARG A 85 40.24 13.72 17.64
CA ARG A 85 41.10 14.85 18.03
C ARG A 85 42.49 14.29 18.34
N SER A 86 43.38 14.32 17.36
CA SER A 86 44.83 14.21 17.60
C SER A 86 45.25 15.44 18.41
N GLY A 87 45.42 15.25 19.72
CA GLY A 87 46.03 16.23 20.60
C GLY A 87 47.54 16.06 20.55
N SER A 88 48.26 17.12 20.18
CA SER A 88 49.71 17.18 20.21
C SER A 88 50.22 17.01 21.65
N ARG A 89 51.25 16.18 21.81
CA ARG A 89 52.28 16.35 22.84
C ARG A 89 53.64 16.25 22.16
#